data_AF-A0A7S3F3H3-F1
#
_entry.id   AF-A0A7S3F3H3-F1
#
_cell.length_a   1.000
_cell.length_b   1.000
_cell.length_c   1.000
_cell.angle_alpha   90.00
_cell.angle_beta   90.00
_cell.angle_gamma   90.00
#
_symmetry.space_group_name_H-M   'P 1'
#
loop_
_entity.id
_entity.type
_entity.pdbx_description
1 polymer ?
#
loop_
_entity_poly.entity_id
_entity_poly.type
_entity_poly.pdbx_seq_one_letter_code
_entity_poly.pdbx_strand_id
1 'polypeptide(L)'
;MEGCSRADLEQMYIDAVYDYYKGGAKKFPLSDEVYDKLKEELAWQGSQFPQLKRYEVEFVEASLSYAKGEPIMSDADYENLKQRVKGNGKREDVSAMLLYIKGQQLLDAEQYAALSENMKSLGIDVGLRGASCTLNGDPCVLKPDQGAAAQIVTALSAIPAVFFLALFGVLGAFGGPSVPAPVSLGLGLFTGLSLLNVLDLQKPTVLKGPCPCCETPIKSLFAGETPVETISKKCDVCGTKIVVDSNK
;
A
#
# COMPACT_ATOMS: atom_id res chain seq x y z
N MET A 1 -28.75 5.20 20.16
CA MET A 1 -28.14 6.01 19.09
C MET A 1 -28.38 5.23 17.81
N GLU A 2 -29.23 5.76 16.92
CA GLU A 2 -29.42 5.21 15.58
C GLU A 2 -28.03 5.01 14.94
N GLY A 3 -27.82 3.85 14.32
CA GLY A 3 -26.49 3.28 14.07
C GLY A 3 -25.53 4.20 13.32
N CYS A 4 -24.69 4.92 14.06
CA CYS A 4 -23.46 5.50 13.53
C CYS A 4 -22.58 4.37 13.00
N SER A 5 -22.02 4.55 11.81
CA SER A 5 -21.06 3.59 11.27
C SER A 5 -19.81 3.56 12.17
N ARG A 6 -19.04 2.47 12.11
CA ARG A 6 -17.77 2.37 12.85
C ARG A 6 -16.87 3.58 12.59
N ALA A 7 -16.81 4.06 11.34
CA ALA A 7 -16.01 5.22 10.97
C ALA A 7 -16.47 6.51 11.68
N ASP A 8 -17.79 6.70 11.84
CA ASP A 8 -18.35 7.86 12.53
C ASP A 8 -18.01 7.84 14.03
N LEU A 9 -18.03 6.65 14.66
CA LEU A 9 -17.63 6.47 16.06
C LEU A 9 -16.12 6.72 16.25
N GLU A 10 -15.30 6.26 15.30
CA GLU A 10 -13.86 6.51 15.30
C GLU A 10 -13.56 8.01 15.15
N GLN A 11 -14.25 8.72 14.25
CA GLN A 11 -14.11 10.18 14.10
C GLN A 11 -14.51 10.93 15.37
N MET A 12 -15.65 10.57 15.97
CA MET A 12 -16.10 11.20 17.22
C MET A 12 -15.09 10.99 18.36
N TYR A 13 -14.49 9.79 18.45
CA TYR A 13 -13.44 9.51 19.44
C TYR A 13 -12.17 10.33 19.18
N ILE A 14 -11.74 10.40 17.91
CA ILE A 14 -10.57 11.18 17.49
C ILE A 14 -10.75 12.65 17.85
N ASP A 15 -11.90 13.24 17.52
CA ASP A 15 -12.22 14.65 17.78
C ASP A 15 -12.20 14.93 19.29
N ALA A 16 -12.87 14.07 20.07
CA ALA A 16 -12.92 14.17 21.52
C ALA A 16 -11.54 14.14 22.16
N VAL A 17 -10.71 13.17 21.75
CA VAL A 17 -9.35 13.02 22.27
C VAL A 17 -8.46 14.19 21.84
N TYR A 18 -8.56 14.62 20.59
CA TYR A 18 -7.79 15.75 20.06
C TYR A 18 -8.12 17.05 20.82
N ASP A 19 -9.40 17.32 21.04
CA ASP A 19 -9.85 18.52 21.75
C ASP A 19 -9.48 18.50 23.24
N TYR A 20 -9.50 17.31 23.87
CA TYR A 20 -9.02 17.13 25.24
C TYR A 20 -7.55 17.50 25.39
N TYR A 21 -6.68 17.07 24.47
CA TYR A 21 -5.25 17.35 24.55
C TYR A 21 -4.90 18.80 24.18
N LYS A 22 -5.58 19.38 23.18
CA LYS A 22 -5.36 20.77 22.74
C LYS A 22 -5.95 21.82 23.68
N GLY A 23 -7.12 21.55 24.27
CA GLY A 23 -7.92 22.51 25.04
C GLY A 23 -8.03 22.23 26.54
N GLY A 24 -7.52 21.07 26.99
CA GLY A 24 -7.82 20.53 28.30
C GLY A 24 -9.28 20.09 28.45
N ALA A 25 -9.64 19.61 29.65
CA ALA A 25 -10.99 19.12 29.97
C ALA A 25 -12.14 20.13 29.71
N LYS A 26 -11.84 21.42 29.53
CA LYS A 26 -12.83 22.48 29.24
C LYS A 26 -13.37 22.47 27.81
N LYS A 27 -12.68 21.84 26.84
CA LYS A 27 -13.13 21.76 25.44
C LYS A 27 -13.60 20.37 25.05
N PHE A 28 -13.66 19.43 25.99
CA PHE A 28 -14.10 18.07 25.72
C PHE A 28 -15.61 18.08 25.42
N PRO A 29 -16.05 17.71 24.20
CA PRO A 29 -17.44 17.88 23.79
C PRO A 29 -18.37 16.80 24.34
N LEU A 30 -17.83 15.71 24.89
CA LEU A 30 -18.59 14.58 25.42
C LEU A 30 -18.61 14.59 26.96
N SER A 31 -19.61 13.97 27.56
CA SER A 31 -19.55 13.66 28.99
C SER A 31 -18.73 12.39 29.22
N ASP A 32 -18.19 12.23 30.43
CA ASP A 32 -17.40 11.06 30.81
C ASP A 32 -18.16 9.75 30.55
N GLU A 33 -19.46 9.69 30.85
CA GLU A 33 -20.30 8.52 30.61
C GLU A 33 -20.45 8.19 29.11
N VAL A 34 -20.58 9.21 28.26
CA VAL A 34 -20.69 9.02 26.81
C VAL A 34 -19.34 8.61 26.22
N TYR A 35 -18.24 9.14 26.76
CA TYR A 35 -16.89 8.77 26.35
C TYR A 35 -16.55 7.31 26.69
N ASP A 36 -16.91 6.85 27.89
CA ASP A 36 -16.68 5.46 28.30
C ASP A 36 -17.48 4.49 27.43
N LYS A 37 -18.76 4.79 27.15
CA LYS A 37 -19.57 4.02 26.19
C LYS A 37 -18.96 3.99 24.79
N LEU A 38 -18.46 5.13 24.31
CA LEU A 38 -17.81 5.22 22.99
C LEU A 38 -16.56 4.32 22.92
N LYS A 39 -15.76 4.28 23.99
CA LYS A 39 -14.59 3.39 24.07
C LYS A 39 -14.99 1.93 24.09
N GLU A 40 -16.02 1.58 24.85
CA GLU A 40 -16.54 0.21 24.91
C GLU A 40 -17.03 -0.25 23.53
N GLU A 41 -17.86 0.54 22.85
CA GLU A 41 -18.38 0.23 21.51
C GLU A 41 -17.26 0.06 20.49
N LEU A 42 -16.29 0.98 20.47
CA LEU A 42 -15.12 0.87 19.59
C LEU A 42 -14.28 -0.37 19.90
N ALA A 43 -14.11 -0.72 21.18
CA ALA A 43 -13.41 -1.93 21.58
C ALA A 43 -14.16 -3.19 21.13
N TRP A 44 -15.50 -3.21 21.29
CA TRP A 44 -16.37 -4.28 20.82
C TRP A 44 -16.31 -4.47 19.30
N GLN A 45 -16.22 -3.38 18.54
CA GLN A 45 -16.08 -3.41 17.08
C GLN A 45 -14.66 -3.73 16.59
N GLY A 46 -13.72 -3.98 17.51
CA GLY A 46 -12.32 -4.29 17.19
C GLY A 46 -11.53 -3.10 16.65
N SER A 47 -11.92 -1.88 17.02
CA SER A 47 -11.16 -0.67 16.69
C SER A 47 -9.88 -0.57 17.51
N GLN A 48 -8.80 -0.09 16.89
CA GLN A 48 -7.52 0.15 17.58
C GLN A 48 -7.42 1.56 18.19
N PHE A 49 -8.37 2.44 17.89
CA PHE A 49 -8.40 3.82 18.40
C PHE A 49 -8.49 3.95 19.93
N PRO A 50 -9.29 3.14 20.67
CA PRO A 50 -9.37 3.22 22.13
C PRO A 50 -8.07 2.92 22.85
N GLN A 51 -7.10 2.32 22.15
CA GLN A 51 -5.77 2.00 22.69
C GLN A 51 -4.77 3.15 22.50
N LEU A 52 -5.13 4.21 21.77
CA LEU A 52 -4.26 5.35 21.47
C LEU A 52 -3.66 5.94 22.75
N LYS A 53 -2.34 6.12 22.75
CA LYS A 53 -1.62 6.66 23.89
C LYS A 53 -1.42 8.16 23.71
N ARG A 54 -1.34 8.87 24.84
CA ARG A 54 -1.12 10.33 24.90
C ARG A 54 0.00 10.84 23.99
N TYR A 55 1.17 10.20 24.01
CA TYR A 55 2.32 10.65 23.23
C TYR A 55 2.13 10.54 21.71
N GLU A 56 1.20 9.70 21.22
CA GLU A 56 0.88 9.61 19.79
C GLU A 56 0.04 10.82 19.36
N VAL A 57 -0.86 11.30 20.21
CA VAL A 57 -1.62 12.53 19.95
C VAL A 57 -0.70 13.75 20.01
N GLU A 58 0.20 13.80 20.99
CA GLU A 58 1.21 14.86 21.10
C GLU A 58 2.11 14.89 19.85
N PHE A 59 2.45 13.73 19.28
CA PHE A 59 3.21 13.64 18.04
C PHE A 59 2.43 14.21 16.86
N VAL A 60 1.17 13.78 16.68
CA VAL A 60 0.30 14.29 15.61
C VAL A 60 0.15 15.81 15.71
N GLU A 61 -0.12 16.33 16.90
CA GLU A 61 -0.27 17.77 17.14
C GLU A 61 1.02 18.53 16.83
N ALA A 62 2.17 18.05 17.31
CA ALA A 62 3.47 18.65 17.03
C ALA A 62 3.76 18.73 15.53
N SER A 63 3.46 17.65 14.81
CA SER A 63 3.65 17.57 13.36
C SER A 63 2.75 18.52 12.59
N LEU A 64 1.47 18.63 12.99
CA LEU A 64 0.51 19.56 12.37
C LEU A 64 0.92 21.01 12.62
N SER A 65 1.28 21.34 13.85
CA SER A 65 1.72 22.69 14.26
C SER A 65 3.03 23.09 13.59
N TYR A 66 3.97 22.15 13.43
CA TYR A 66 5.20 22.36 12.65
C TYR A 66 4.89 22.67 11.19
N ALA A 67 4.01 21.91 10.54
CA ALA A 67 3.64 22.14 9.14
C ALA A 67 2.85 23.44 8.93
N LYS A 68 2.16 23.93 9.97
CA LYS A 68 1.53 25.27 9.98
C LYS A 68 2.51 26.43 10.12
N GLY A 69 3.75 26.16 10.53
CA GLY A 69 4.73 27.19 10.85
C GLY A 69 4.66 27.72 12.30
N GLU A 70 3.88 27.09 13.17
CA GLU A 70 3.75 27.45 14.60
C GLU A 70 4.22 26.28 15.49
N PRO A 71 5.52 25.96 15.54
CA PRO A 71 6.01 24.82 16.32
C PRO A 71 5.74 24.99 17.82
N ILE A 72 5.08 24.01 18.42
CA ILE A 72 4.71 23.99 19.86
C ILE A 72 5.82 23.43 20.76
N MET A 73 6.85 22.82 20.18
CA MET A 73 7.96 22.18 20.90
C MET A 73 9.29 22.39 20.18
N SER A 74 10.40 22.18 20.90
CA SER A 74 11.74 22.29 20.32
C SER A 74 12.07 21.12 19.40
N ASP A 75 13.01 21.32 18.48
CA ASP A 75 13.46 20.25 17.56
C ASP A 75 14.00 19.02 18.32
N ALA A 76 14.68 19.24 19.45
CA ALA A 76 15.19 18.16 20.28
C ALA A 76 14.08 17.34 20.96
N ASP A 77 13.04 18.02 21.46
CA ASP A 77 11.87 17.36 22.04
C ASP A 77 11.08 16.59 20.99
N TYR A 78 10.97 17.16 19.80
CA TYR A 78 10.29 16.52 18.66
C TYR A 78 11.03 15.25 18.22
N GLU A 79 12.37 15.26 18.15
CA GLU A 79 13.16 14.06 17.85
C GLU A 79 13.01 12.98 18.93
N ASN A 80 12.95 13.35 20.21
CA ASN A 80 12.68 12.39 21.30
C ASN A 80 11.30 11.76 21.16
N LEU A 81 10.29 12.58 20.86
CA LEU A 81 8.92 12.13 20.66
C LEU A 81 8.81 11.17 19.46
N LYS A 82 9.52 11.46 18.36
CA LYS A 82 9.64 10.56 17.20
C LYS A 82 10.22 9.20 17.60
N GLN A 83 11.31 9.20 18.36
CA GLN A 83 11.93 7.95 18.82
C GLN A 83 10.98 7.16 19.72
N ARG A 84 10.20 7.84 20.57
CA ARG A 84 9.20 7.21 21.44
C ARG A 84 8.06 6.57 20.63
N VAL A 85 7.57 7.22 19.57
CA VAL A 85 6.55 6.66 18.68
C VAL A 85 7.08 5.43 17.93
N LYS A 86 8.30 5.51 17.37
CA LYS A 86 8.95 4.40 16.66
C LYS A 86 9.26 3.20 17.59
N GLY A 87 9.82 3.46 18.77
CA GLY A 87 10.24 2.43 19.72
C GLY A 87 9.09 1.68 20.39
N ASN A 88 7.91 2.30 20.50
CA ASN A 88 6.69 1.65 21.00
C ASN A 88 5.87 0.96 19.90
N GLY A 89 6.44 0.85 18.70
CA GLY A 89 6.12 -0.01 17.56
C GLY A 89 4.72 -0.65 17.52
N LYS A 90 4.00 -0.33 16.43
CA LYS A 90 2.87 -1.07 15.79
C LYS A 90 1.56 -0.28 15.59
N ARG A 91 1.53 1.03 15.83
CA ARG A 91 0.34 1.86 15.54
C ARG A 91 0.59 3.01 14.56
N GLU A 92 1.53 2.79 13.64
CA GLU A 92 1.79 3.72 12.53
C GLU A 92 0.49 4.01 11.76
N ASP A 93 -0.39 3.03 11.60
CA ASP A 93 -1.65 3.18 10.88
C ASP A 93 -2.61 4.16 11.57
N VAL A 94 -2.69 4.13 12.91
CA VAL A 94 -3.57 5.02 13.68
C VAL A 94 -3.02 6.45 13.66
N SER A 95 -1.71 6.63 13.87
CA SER A 95 -1.08 7.95 13.78
C SER A 95 -1.11 8.51 12.36
N ALA A 96 -0.95 7.68 11.33
CA ALA A 96 -1.09 8.07 9.93
C ALA A 96 -2.51 8.52 9.60
N MET A 97 -3.53 7.78 10.05
CA MET A 97 -4.93 8.15 9.85
C MET A 97 -5.28 9.45 10.56
N LEU A 98 -4.78 9.66 11.79
CA LEU A 98 -4.95 10.91 12.53
C LEU A 98 -4.31 12.09 11.79
N LEU A 99 -3.07 11.92 11.32
CA LEU A 99 -2.36 12.92 10.51
C LEU A 99 -3.08 13.21 9.20
N TYR A 100 -3.70 12.21 8.58
CA TYR A 100 -4.50 12.38 7.36
C TYR A 100 -5.75 13.22 7.64
N ILE A 101 -6.59 12.81 8.59
CA ILE A 101 -7.88 13.45 8.90
C ILE A 101 -7.64 14.89 9.39
N LYS A 102 -6.79 15.06 10.39
CA LYS A 102 -6.49 16.40 10.94
C LYS A 102 -5.62 17.22 10.02
N GLY A 103 -4.79 16.57 9.21
CA GLY A 103 -4.05 17.19 8.12
C GLY A 103 -4.97 17.96 7.19
N GLN A 104 -5.98 17.26 6.64
CA GLN A 104 -6.93 17.85 5.71
C GLN A 104 -7.85 18.89 6.36
N GLN A 105 -8.19 18.74 7.64
CA GLN A 105 -9.05 19.71 8.34
C GLN A 105 -8.32 21.00 8.73
N LEU A 106 -6.99 20.94 8.95
CA LEU A 106 -6.26 22.00 9.62
C LEU A 106 -5.16 22.65 8.79
N LEU A 107 -4.71 22.04 7.70
CA LEU A 107 -3.63 22.54 6.85
C LEU A 107 -4.10 22.88 5.44
N ASP A 108 -3.42 23.83 4.82
CA ASP A 108 -3.58 24.10 3.39
C ASP A 108 -3.00 22.95 2.56
N ALA A 109 -3.44 22.83 1.30
CA ALA A 109 -3.04 21.73 0.42
C ALA A 109 -1.51 21.61 0.25
N GLU A 110 -0.79 22.74 0.21
CA GLU A 110 0.67 22.78 0.10
C GLU A 110 1.36 22.33 1.40
N GLN A 111 0.88 22.81 2.54
CA GLN A 111 1.41 22.43 3.86
C GLN A 111 1.16 20.94 4.15
N TYR A 112 0.01 20.43 3.74
CA TYR A 112 -0.31 19.00 3.84
C TYR A 112 0.62 18.15 2.96
N ALA A 113 0.91 18.59 1.73
CA ALA A 113 1.84 17.89 0.85
C ALA A 113 3.24 17.80 1.47
N ALA A 114 3.76 18.91 2.00
CA ALA A 114 5.06 18.94 2.69
C ALA A 114 5.06 18.07 3.96
N LEU A 115 3.98 18.09 4.75
CA LEU A 115 3.82 17.22 5.91
C LEU A 115 3.83 15.75 5.50
N SER A 116 3.08 15.38 4.46
CA SER A 116 2.97 14.00 3.98
C SER A 116 4.32 13.47 3.51
N GLU A 117 5.13 14.29 2.85
CA GLU A 117 6.48 13.93 2.40
C GLU A 117 7.44 13.75 3.58
N ASN A 118 7.41 14.67 4.55
CA ASN A 118 8.17 14.55 5.78
C ASN A 118 7.82 13.26 6.54
N MET A 119 6.54 12.91 6.63
CA MET A 119 6.09 11.69 7.29
C MET A 119 6.46 10.43 6.51
N LYS A 120 6.39 10.47 5.18
CA LYS A 120 6.82 9.37 4.32
C LYS A 120 8.32 9.07 4.48
N SER A 121 9.14 10.11 4.63
CA SER A 121 10.58 9.96 4.94
C SER A 121 10.82 9.22 6.26
N LEU A 122 9.85 9.25 7.17
CA LEU A 122 9.93 8.61 8.47
C LEU A 122 9.39 7.17 8.47
N GLY A 123 8.88 6.68 7.33
CA GLY A 123 8.22 5.38 7.19
C GLY A 123 6.72 5.42 7.47
N ILE A 124 6.15 6.59 7.77
CA ILE A 124 4.73 6.77 8.06
C ILE A 124 4.05 7.24 6.79
N ASP A 125 3.28 6.36 6.15
CA ASP A 125 2.50 6.70 4.97
C ASP A 125 1.18 7.37 5.37
N VAL A 126 1.11 8.69 5.25
CA VAL A 126 -0.06 9.50 5.65
C VAL A 126 -1.14 9.37 4.60
N GLY A 127 -1.99 8.36 4.76
CA GLY A 127 -3.09 8.04 3.86
C GLY A 127 -4.15 7.20 4.54
N LEU A 128 -5.34 7.14 3.96
CA LEU A 128 -6.40 6.22 4.38
C LEU A 128 -6.05 4.78 4.00
N ARG A 129 -5.18 4.12 4.75
CA ARG A 129 -4.86 2.70 4.51
C ARG A 129 -6.14 1.85 4.59
N GLY A 130 -6.51 1.25 3.47
CA GLY A 130 -7.60 0.27 3.38
C GLY A 130 -9.00 0.86 3.14
N ALA A 131 -9.11 2.14 2.76
CA ALA A 131 -10.40 2.74 2.41
C ALA A 131 -10.36 3.77 1.27
N SER A 132 -9.18 4.13 0.74
CA SER A 132 -9.10 5.18 -0.30
C SER A 132 -9.88 4.80 -1.56
N CYS A 133 -9.81 3.55 -2.01
CA CYS A 133 -10.52 3.12 -3.21
C CYS A 133 -12.03 2.89 -3.00
N THR A 134 -12.53 2.85 -1.76
CA THR A 134 -13.99 2.88 -1.50
C THR A 134 -14.52 4.30 -1.28
N LEU A 135 -13.69 5.22 -0.80
CA LEU A 135 -14.09 6.58 -0.42
C LEU A 135 -13.92 7.59 -1.55
N ASN A 136 -12.92 7.44 -2.44
CA ASN A 136 -12.74 8.31 -3.61
C ASN A 136 -13.74 8.03 -4.74
N GLY A 137 -14.61 7.01 -4.62
CA GLY A 137 -15.55 6.63 -5.67
C GLY A 137 -14.91 6.02 -6.92
N ASP A 138 -13.58 5.98 -6.99
CA ASP A 138 -12.84 5.21 -7.98
C ASP A 138 -12.93 3.73 -7.60
N PRO A 139 -13.64 2.88 -8.37
CA PRO A 139 -13.64 1.45 -8.08
C PRO A 139 -12.19 0.96 -8.00
N CYS A 140 -11.89 0.00 -7.12
CA CYS A 140 -10.55 -0.60 -6.97
C CYS A 140 -10.16 -1.42 -8.23
N VAL A 141 -10.26 -0.81 -9.42
CA VAL A 141 -10.07 -1.36 -10.75
C VAL A 141 -8.59 -1.53 -10.96
N LEU A 142 -8.22 -2.76 -11.27
CA LEU A 142 -6.84 -3.09 -11.53
C LEU A 142 -6.46 -2.53 -12.91
N LYS A 143 -5.39 -1.75 -12.97
CA LYS A 143 -4.90 -1.20 -14.23
C LYS A 143 -4.01 -2.23 -14.92
N PRO A 144 -4.17 -2.44 -16.24
CA PRO A 144 -3.27 -3.30 -17.00
C PRO A 144 -1.89 -2.64 -17.08
N ASP A 145 -0.88 -3.34 -16.59
CA ASP A 145 0.51 -2.97 -16.77
C ASP A 145 1.10 -3.66 -17.99
N GLN A 146 1.08 -2.94 -19.11
CA GLN A 146 1.63 -3.43 -20.37
C GLN A 146 3.15 -3.61 -20.31
N GLY A 147 3.85 -2.88 -19.43
CA GLY A 147 5.31 -2.97 -19.29
C GLY A 147 5.75 -4.30 -18.70
N ALA A 148 5.12 -4.74 -17.60
CA ALA A 148 5.44 -6.03 -16.99
C ALA A 148 5.05 -7.22 -17.89
N ALA A 149 3.91 -7.13 -18.60
CA ALA A 149 3.51 -8.15 -19.55
C ALA A 149 4.55 -8.35 -20.67
N ALA A 150 5.06 -7.24 -21.25
CA ALA A 150 6.08 -7.29 -22.28
C ALA A 150 7.40 -7.90 -21.76
N GLN A 151 7.82 -7.56 -20.54
CA GLN A 151 9.04 -8.11 -19.93
C GLN A 151 8.99 -9.63 -19.76
N ILE A 152 7.83 -10.20 -19.45
CA ILE A 152 7.67 -11.65 -19.30
C ILE A 152 7.85 -12.36 -20.64
N VAL A 153 7.24 -11.82 -21.70
CA VAL A 153 7.35 -12.38 -23.06
C VAL A 153 8.79 -12.26 -23.59
N THR A 154 9.45 -11.11 -23.37
CA THR A 154 10.83 -10.92 -23.83
C THR A 154 11.82 -11.79 -23.07
N ALA A 155 11.66 -11.97 -21.74
CA ALA A 155 12.51 -12.83 -20.95
C ALA A 155 12.40 -14.31 -21.37
N LEU A 156 11.16 -14.81 -21.56
CA LEU A 156 10.92 -16.21 -21.93
C LEU A 156 11.44 -16.56 -23.33
N SER A 157 11.40 -15.60 -24.26
CA SER A 157 11.92 -15.80 -25.62
C SER A 157 13.44 -15.57 -25.74
N ALA A 158 14.01 -14.71 -24.90
CA ALA A 158 15.45 -14.44 -24.90
C ALA A 158 16.28 -15.57 -24.26
N ILE A 159 15.76 -16.27 -23.24
CA ILE A 159 16.50 -17.33 -22.54
C ILE A 159 16.96 -18.45 -23.51
N PRO A 160 16.09 -19.03 -24.34
CA PRO A 160 16.52 -20.05 -25.30
C PRO A 160 17.42 -19.45 -26.39
N ALA A 161 17.17 -18.21 -26.84
CA ALA A 161 18.03 -17.54 -27.83
C ALA A 161 19.48 -17.40 -27.35
N VAL A 162 19.69 -16.98 -26.12
CA VAL A 162 21.03 -16.89 -25.51
C VAL A 162 21.63 -18.28 -25.29
N PHE A 163 20.82 -19.25 -24.86
CA PHE A 163 21.28 -20.62 -24.65
C PHE A 163 21.79 -21.26 -25.96
N PHE A 164 21.04 -21.16 -27.06
CA PHE A 164 21.46 -21.71 -28.35
C PHE A 164 22.66 -20.97 -28.94
N LEU A 165 22.73 -19.65 -28.78
CA LEU A 165 23.92 -18.87 -29.19
C LEU A 165 25.17 -19.32 -28.44
N ALA A 166 25.08 -19.48 -27.12
CA ALA A 166 26.19 -19.93 -26.29
C ALA A 166 26.58 -21.38 -26.60
N LEU A 167 25.59 -22.28 -26.73
CA LEU A 167 25.82 -23.69 -27.01
C LEU A 167 26.56 -23.88 -28.33
N PHE A 168 26.06 -23.30 -29.43
CA PHE A 168 26.69 -23.45 -30.74
C PHE A 168 27.97 -22.62 -30.89
N GLY A 169 28.11 -21.50 -30.17
CA GLY A 169 29.37 -20.75 -30.11
C GLY A 169 30.49 -21.52 -29.42
N VAL A 170 30.20 -22.15 -28.27
CA VAL A 170 31.16 -22.98 -27.53
C VAL A 170 31.48 -24.25 -28.31
N LEU A 171 30.48 -24.96 -28.84
CA LEU A 171 30.73 -26.17 -29.64
C LEU A 171 31.59 -25.88 -30.88
N GLY A 172 31.37 -24.75 -31.56
CA GLY A 172 32.22 -24.32 -32.68
C GLY A 172 33.66 -24.03 -32.27
N ALA A 173 33.89 -23.47 -31.08
CA ALA A 173 35.24 -23.21 -30.55
C ALA A 173 36.03 -24.48 -30.21
N PHE A 174 35.35 -25.59 -29.90
CA PHE A 174 35.96 -26.88 -29.58
C PHE A 174 35.96 -27.88 -30.75
N GLY A 175 35.83 -27.40 -31.99
CA GLY A 175 35.89 -28.24 -33.20
C GLY A 175 34.62 -29.07 -33.47
N GLY A 176 33.51 -28.74 -32.82
CA GLY A 176 32.19 -29.31 -33.05
C GLY A 176 31.42 -28.60 -34.19
N PRO A 177 30.16 -29.00 -34.43
CA PRO A 177 29.34 -28.41 -35.48
C PRO A 177 29.02 -26.93 -35.18
N SER A 178 29.52 -26.04 -36.03
CA SER A 178 29.25 -24.61 -35.95
C SER A 178 27.95 -24.25 -36.68
N VAL A 179 26.97 -23.74 -35.95
CA VAL A 179 25.73 -23.20 -36.54
C VAL A 179 25.88 -21.68 -36.65
N PRO A 180 25.60 -21.06 -37.82
CA PRO A 180 25.64 -19.61 -37.95
C PRO A 180 24.76 -18.89 -36.94
N ALA A 181 25.23 -17.75 -36.42
CA ALA A 181 24.52 -16.96 -35.41
C ALA A 181 23.03 -16.69 -35.74
N PRO A 182 22.63 -16.32 -36.98
CA PRO A 182 21.22 -16.10 -37.32
C PRO A 182 20.34 -17.34 -37.13
N VAL A 183 20.88 -18.53 -37.41
CA VAL A 183 20.15 -19.80 -37.30
C VAL A 183 20.00 -20.21 -35.83
N SER A 184 21.05 -20.02 -35.02
CA SER A 184 20.98 -20.28 -33.57
C SER A 184 19.98 -19.35 -32.85
N LEU A 185 19.93 -18.07 -33.24
CA LEU A 185 18.93 -17.12 -32.77
C LEU A 185 17.51 -17.51 -33.20
N GLY A 186 17.32 -17.92 -34.46
CA GLY A 186 16.03 -18.37 -34.97
C GLY A 186 15.48 -19.59 -34.22
N LEU A 187 16.34 -20.59 -33.97
CA LEU A 187 16.00 -21.77 -33.15
C LEU A 187 15.60 -21.39 -31.72
N GLY A 188 16.33 -20.47 -31.10
CA GLY A 188 16.00 -19.99 -29.76
C GLY A 188 14.71 -19.18 -29.69
N LEU A 189 14.44 -18.31 -30.65
CA LEU A 189 13.18 -17.56 -30.70
C LEU A 189 11.98 -18.49 -30.95
N PHE A 190 12.12 -19.46 -31.86
CA PHE A 190 11.07 -20.44 -32.15
C PHE A 190 10.75 -21.33 -30.95
N THR A 191 11.78 -21.81 -30.25
CA THR A 191 11.61 -22.60 -29.03
C THR A 191 11.02 -21.77 -27.90
N GLY A 192 11.41 -20.50 -27.76
CA GLY A 192 10.81 -19.56 -26.81
C GLY A 192 9.31 -19.31 -27.06
N LEU A 193 8.92 -19.11 -28.32
CA LEU A 193 7.49 -18.99 -28.71
C LEU A 193 6.72 -20.29 -28.43
N SER A 194 7.32 -21.44 -28.73
CA SER A 194 6.71 -22.74 -28.45
C SER A 194 6.53 -22.99 -26.95
N LEU A 195 7.46 -22.51 -26.14
CA LEU A 195 7.41 -22.63 -24.68
C LEU A 195 6.23 -21.81 -24.09
N LEU A 196 5.91 -20.65 -24.67
CA LEU A 196 4.73 -19.88 -24.27
C LEU A 196 3.43 -20.67 -24.50
N ASN A 197 3.37 -21.48 -25.57
CA ASN A 197 2.21 -22.33 -25.84
C ASN A 197 2.12 -23.50 -24.85
N VAL A 198 3.25 -24.11 -24.51
CA VAL A 198 3.29 -25.25 -23.56
C VAL A 198 2.98 -24.81 -22.13
N LEU A 199 3.40 -23.62 -21.74
CA LEU A 199 3.18 -23.07 -20.40
C LEU A 199 1.83 -22.33 -20.25
N ASP A 200 1.01 -22.32 -21.30
CA ASP A 200 -0.24 -21.56 -21.37
C ASP A 200 -0.06 -20.09 -20.97
N LEU A 201 1.04 -19.48 -21.43
CA LEU A 201 1.40 -18.08 -21.16
C LEU A 201 1.06 -17.17 -22.35
N GLN A 202 0.08 -17.57 -23.15
CA GLN A 202 -0.38 -16.77 -24.29
C GLN A 202 -1.08 -15.51 -23.77
N LYS A 203 -0.74 -14.34 -24.35
CA LYS A 203 -1.30 -13.02 -24.01
C LYS A 203 -1.29 -12.70 -22.49
N PRO A 204 -0.12 -12.60 -21.84
CA PRO A 204 -0.07 -12.32 -20.42
C PRO A 204 -0.60 -10.91 -20.14
N THR A 205 -1.65 -10.80 -19.33
CA THR A 205 -2.15 -9.53 -18.78
C THR A 205 -1.75 -9.45 -17.30
N VAL A 206 -0.89 -8.48 -17.00
CA VAL A 206 -0.50 -8.20 -15.61
C VAL A 206 -1.39 -7.08 -15.11
N LEU A 207 -2.23 -7.41 -14.14
CA LEU A 207 -3.09 -6.45 -13.47
C LEU A 207 -2.39 -5.95 -12.20
N LYS A 208 -2.36 -4.64 -12.02
CA LYS A 208 -1.82 -3.95 -10.84
C LYS A 208 -2.92 -3.16 -10.15
N GLY A 209 -2.98 -3.27 -8.83
CA GLY A 209 -3.79 -2.34 -8.03
C GLY A 209 -3.53 -2.46 -6.54
N PRO A 210 -4.14 -1.58 -5.74
CA PRO A 210 -3.98 -1.57 -4.29
C PRO A 210 -4.79 -2.70 -3.63
N CYS A 211 -4.27 -3.27 -2.54
CA CYS A 211 -5.05 -4.14 -1.68
C CYS A 211 -6.17 -3.34 -0.98
N PRO A 212 -7.42 -3.84 -0.92
CA PRO A 212 -8.54 -3.14 -0.28
C PRO A 212 -8.40 -2.96 1.24
N CYS A 213 -7.42 -3.60 1.88
CA CYS A 213 -7.25 -3.55 3.34
C CYS A 213 -5.97 -2.82 3.79
N CYS A 214 -4.87 -2.91 3.03
CA CYS A 214 -3.60 -2.28 3.41
C CYS A 214 -2.96 -1.44 2.29
N GLU A 215 -3.63 -1.33 1.14
CA GLU A 215 -3.22 -0.52 -0.03
C GLU A 215 -1.85 -0.87 -0.63
N THR A 216 -1.22 -1.95 -0.16
CA THR A 216 -0.01 -2.47 -0.78
C THR A 216 -0.30 -2.88 -2.23
N PRO A 217 0.59 -2.55 -3.18
CA PRO A 217 0.38 -2.87 -4.58
C PRO A 217 0.43 -4.39 -4.78
N ILE A 218 -0.71 -4.97 -5.14
CA ILE A 218 -0.81 -6.37 -5.53
C ILE A 218 -0.60 -6.50 -7.05
N LYS A 219 0.10 -7.56 -7.45
CA LYS A 219 0.28 -7.93 -8.85
C LYS A 219 -0.31 -9.32 -9.10
N SER A 220 -1.20 -9.42 -10.07
CA SER A 220 -1.76 -10.68 -10.54
C SER A 220 -1.47 -10.83 -12.02
N LEU A 221 -0.94 -11.99 -12.38
CA LEU A 221 -0.72 -12.38 -13.76
C LEU A 221 -1.89 -13.26 -14.18
N PHE A 222 -2.54 -12.88 -15.27
CA PHE A 222 -3.50 -13.67 -16.00
C PHE A 222 -2.87 -14.03 -17.33
N ALA A 223 -2.82 -15.32 -17.65
CA ALA A 223 -2.30 -15.80 -18.91
C ALA A 223 -3.00 -17.11 -19.27
N GLY A 224 -3.12 -17.39 -20.57
CA GLY A 224 -3.68 -18.63 -21.09
C GLY A 224 -4.66 -18.43 -22.24
N GLU A 225 -4.93 -19.50 -22.96
CA GLU A 225 -5.90 -19.52 -24.07
C GLU A 225 -7.33 -19.23 -23.58
N THR A 226 -7.63 -19.68 -22.36
CA THR A 226 -8.80 -19.28 -21.55
C THR A 226 -8.30 -18.73 -20.21
N PRO A 227 -8.03 -17.42 -20.09
CA PRO A 227 -7.53 -16.85 -18.84
C PRO A 227 -8.58 -17.07 -17.75
N VAL A 228 -8.13 -17.59 -16.60
CA VAL A 228 -9.00 -17.79 -15.43
C VAL A 228 -9.55 -16.44 -15.00
N GLU A 229 -10.88 -16.28 -15.06
CA GLU A 229 -11.53 -14.99 -14.81
C GLU A 229 -11.38 -14.51 -13.37
N THR A 230 -11.18 -15.41 -12.41
CA THR A 230 -11.06 -15.07 -10.99
C THR A 230 -9.90 -15.81 -10.30
N ILE A 231 -9.01 -15.06 -9.66
CA ILE A 231 -7.91 -15.61 -8.87
C ILE A 231 -8.06 -15.12 -7.43
N SER A 232 -8.09 -16.06 -6.48
CA SER A 232 -8.00 -15.73 -5.06
C SER A 232 -6.54 -15.67 -4.60
N LYS A 233 -6.07 -14.51 -4.13
CA LYS A 233 -4.75 -14.36 -3.51
C LYS A 233 -4.88 -13.85 -2.09
N LYS A 234 -3.96 -14.27 -1.21
CA LYS A 234 -3.79 -13.63 0.10
C LYS A 234 -2.83 -12.47 -0.05
N CYS A 235 -3.11 -11.36 0.62
CA CYS A 235 -2.14 -10.28 0.75
C CYS A 235 -0.99 -10.72 1.67
N ASP A 236 0.26 -10.45 1.25
CA ASP A 236 1.46 -10.83 2.02
C ASP A 236 1.61 -10.03 3.32
N VAL A 237 1.00 -8.84 3.40
CA VAL A 237 1.12 -7.93 4.56
C VAL A 237 -0.05 -8.10 5.52
N CYS A 238 -1.30 -7.97 5.03
CA CYS A 238 -2.47 -8.02 5.90
C CYS A 238 -3.14 -9.40 5.98
N GLY A 239 -2.74 -10.37 5.15
CA GLY A 239 -3.34 -11.71 5.14
C GLY A 239 -4.77 -11.78 4.59
N THR A 240 -5.36 -10.65 4.22
CA THR A 240 -6.72 -10.57 3.65
C THR A 240 -6.79 -11.35 2.34
N LYS A 241 -7.83 -12.18 2.22
CA LYS A 241 -8.14 -12.89 0.97
C LYS A 241 -8.78 -11.90 0.00
N ILE A 242 -8.15 -11.72 -1.15
CA ILE A 242 -8.61 -10.84 -2.22
C ILE A 242 -9.02 -11.74 -3.38
N VAL A 243 -10.22 -11.53 -3.89
CA VAL A 243 -10.67 -12.13 -5.15
C VAL A 243 -10.45 -11.07 -6.23
N VAL A 244 -9.60 -11.41 -7.19
CA VAL A 244 -9.19 -10.54 -8.29
C VAL A 244 -9.88 -11.05 -9.54
N ASP A 245 -10.72 -10.20 -10.15
CA ASP A 245 -11.42 -10.47 -11.41
C ASP A 245 -10.60 -9.86 -12.56
N SER A 246 -10.42 -10.59 -13.67
CA SER A 246 -9.71 -10.06 -14.83
C SER A 246 -10.53 -9.03 -15.62
N ASN A 247 -11.84 -9.01 -15.42
CA ASN A 247 -12.80 -8.16 -16.15
C ASN A 247 -13.24 -6.91 -15.37
N LYS A 248 -12.84 -6.75 -14.11
CA LYS A 248 -13.26 -5.66 -13.20
C LYS A 248 -12.12 -5.22 -12.28
#